data_AF-A0A0Q9TZN6-F1
#
_entry.id   AF-A0A0Q9TZN6-F1
#
_cell.length_a   1.000
_cell.length_b   1.000
_cell.length_c   1.000
_cell.angle_alpha   90.00
_cell.angle_beta   90.00
_cell.angle_gamma   90.00
#
_symmetry.space_group_name_H-M   'P 1'
#
loop_
_entity.id
_entity.type
_entity.pdbx_description
1 polymer ?
#
loop_
_entity_poly.entity_id
_entity_poly.type
_entity_poly.pdbx_seq_one_letter_code
_entity_poly.pdbx_strand_id
1 'polypeptide(L)' 'MAQKKWSDLTSGQQRAILVAGCVQLSLAATAWADLARRPASEIVGSKGKWAAIIAINFVGPLAYFARGRRVVATEASAA' A
#
# COMPACT_ATOMS: atom_id res chain seq x y z
N MET A 1 -4.21 10.39 31.38
CA MET A 1 -5.12 9.56 30.56
C MET A 1 -4.69 8.11 30.70
N ALA A 2 -5.56 7.20 31.10
CA ALA A 2 -5.21 5.78 31.22
C ALA A 2 -4.89 5.20 29.83
N GLN A 3 -3.69 4.63 29.66
CA GLN A 3 -3.34 3.87 28.47
C GLN A 3 -4.17 2.59 28.45
N LYS A 4 -5.05 2.45 27.45
CA LYS A 4 -5.79 1.19 27.24
C LYS A 4 -4.79 0.08 26.94
N LYS A 5 -4.83 -0.99 27.74
CA LYS A 5 -4.04 -2.19 27.49
C LYS A 5 -4.74 -3.02 26.42
N TRP A 6 -3.98 -3.85 25.73
CA TRP A 6 -4.52 -4.74 24.69
C TRP A 6 -5.65 -5.63 25.22
N SER A 7 -5.52 -6.11 26.45
CA SER A 7 -6.54 -6.93 27.13
C SER A 7 -7.81 -6.16 27.50
N ASP A 8 -7.78 -4.82 27.45
CA ASP A 8 -8.96 -3.97 27.69
C ASP A 8 -9.80 -3.77 26.41
N LEU A 9 -9.34 -4.31 25.27
CA LEU A 9 -10.07 -4.28 24.01
C LEU A 9 -11.09 -5.41 23.94
N THR A 10 -12.26 -5.12 23.40
CA THR A 10 -13.22 -6.18 23.05
C THR A 10 -12.61 -7.08 21.97
N SER A 11 -13.05 -8.35 21.92
CA SER A 11 -12.58 -9.29 20.88
C SER A 11 -12.81 -8.76 19.45
N GLY A 12 -13.87 -7.96 19.25
CA GLY A 12 -14.13 -7.28 17.98
C GLY A 12 -13.07 -6.23 17.63
N GLN A 13 -12.67 -5.38 18.60
CA GLN A 13 -11.61 -4.38 18.40
C GLN A 13 -10.26 -5.03 18.14
N GLN A 14 -9.91 -6.07 18.89
CA GLN A 14 -8.67 -6.83 18.69
C GLN A 14 -8.62 -7.45 17.29
N ARG A 15 -9.72 -8.05 16.84
CA ARG A 15 -9.84 -8.63 15.51
C ARG A 15 -9.74 -7.56 14.42
N ALA A 16 -10.35 -6.40 14.60
CA ALA A 16 -10.27 -5.30 13.65
C ALA A 16 -8.83 -4.79 13.49
N ILE A 17 -8.08 -4.64 14.59
CA ILE A 17 -6.67 -4.22 14.54
C ILE A 17 -5.82 -5.26 13.80
N LEU A 18 -6.01 -6.54 14.10
CA LEU A 18 -5.29 -7.62 13.42
C LEU A 18 -5.59 -7.62 11.92
N VAL A 19 -6.86 -7.53 11.53
CA VAL A 19 -7.27 -7.48 10.12
C VAL A 19 -6.67 -6.27 9.42
N ALA A 20 -6.77 -5.08 10.02
CA ALA A 20 -6.19 -3.86 9.46
C ALA A 20 -4.66 -3.99 9.27
N GLY A 21 -3.96 -4.51 10.27
CA GLY A 21 -2.51 -4.77 10.18
C GLY A 21 -2.15 -5.75 9.07
N CYS A 22 -2.87 -6.87 8.95
CA CYS A 22 -2.66 -7.85 7.87
C CYS A 22 -2.91 -7.24 6.49
N VAL A 23 -3.97 -6.45 6.34
CA VAL A 23 -4.28 -5.75 5.09
C VAL A 23 -3.18 -4.75 4.75
N GLN A 24 -2.73 -3.95 5.72
CA GLN A 24 -1.65 -2.98 5.52
C GLN A 24 -0.36 -3.65 5.05
N LEU A 25 0.07 -4.70 5.75
CA LEU A 25 1.30 -5.42 5.44
C LEU A 25 1.23 -6.08 4.07
N SER A 26 0.09 -6.70 3.75
CA SER A 26 -0.13 -7.32 2.44
C SER A 26 -0.11 -6.29 1.31
N LEU A 27 -0.74 -5.13 1.53
CA LEU A 27 -0.78 -4.04 0.57
C LEU A 27 0.63 -3.44 0.32
N ALA A 28 1.39 -3.17 1.40
CA ALA A 28 2.75 -2.66 1.31
C ALA A 28 3.69 -3.68 0.63
N ALA A 29 3.63 -4.96 1.03
CA ALA A 29 4.42 -6.01 0.41
C ALA A 29 4.12 -6.15 -1.08
N THR A 30 2.84 -6.11 -1.46
CA THR A 30 2.43 -6.16 -2.87
C THR A 30 2.95 -4.95 -3.65
N ALA A 31 2.88 -3.75 -3.07
CA ALA A 31 3.37 -2.53 -3.71
C ALA A 31 4.89 -2.54 -3.91
N TRP A 32 5.67 -2.96 -2.90
CA TRP A 32 7.12 -3.11 -3.05
C TRP A 32 7.49 -4.20 -4.05
N ALA A 33 6.78 -5.33 -4.04
CA ALA A 33 7.02 -6.42 -4.98
C ALA A 33 6.69 -5.99 -6.44
N ASP A 34 5.62 -5.24 -6.65
CA ASP A 34 5.28 -4.64 -7.96
C ASP A 34 6.36 -3.62 -8.39
N LEU A 35 6.80 -2.75 -7.48
CA LEU A 35 7.87 -1.77 -7.74
C LEU A 35 9.22 -2.43 -8.09
N ALA A 36 9.55 -3.53 -7.41
CA ALA A 36 10.78 -4.28 -7.66
C ALA A 36 10.75 -4.93 -9.04
N ARG A 37 9.62 -5.56 -9.41
CA ARG A 37 9.45 -6.27 -10.68
C ARG A 37 9.30 -5.35 -11.89
N ARG A 38 8.64 -4.20 -11.75
CA ARG A 38 8.41 -3.28 -12.88
C ARG A 38 9.70 -2.63 -13.38
N PRO A 39 9.91 -2.50 -14.70
CA PRO A 39 11.04 -1.74 -15.22
C PRO A 39 10.89 -0.25 -14.89
N ALA A 40 12.02 0.46 -14.75
CA ALA A 40 12.01 1.87 -14.33
C ALA A 40 11.29 2.79 -15.34
N SER A 41 11.21 2.40 -16.61
CA SER A 41 10.45 3.09 -17.66
C SER A 41 8.94 3.14 -17.38
N GLU A 42 8.39 2.14 -16.69
CA GLU A 42 6.97 2.06 -16.34
C GLU A 42 6.64 2.74 -15.00
N ILE A 43 7.64 3.24 -14.28
CA ILE A 43 7.47 3.89 -12.97
C ILE A 43 7.56 5.40 -13.14
N VAL A 44 6.59 6.14 -12.59
CA VAL A 44 6.61 7.61 -12.63
C VAL A 44 7.62 8.14 -11.62
N GLY A 45 8.85 8.43 -12.06
CA GLY A 45 9.93 8.93 -11.20
C GLY A 45 10.88 7.82 -10.74
N SER A 46 11.58 8.02 -9.61
CA SER A 46 12.60 7.07 -9.14
C SER A 46 12.01 5.96 -8.27
N LYS A 47 12.55 4.74 -8.42
CA LYS A 47 12.13 3.59 -7.61
C LYS A 47 12.36 3.81 -6.12
N GLY A 48 13.50 4.41 -5.74
CA GLY A 48 13.80 4.69 -4.34
C GLY A 48 12.79 5.63 -3.67
N LYS A 49 12.29 6.64 -4.41
CA LYS A 49 11.26 7.54 -3.90
C LYS A 49 9.96 6.80 -3.64
N TRP A 50 9.53 5.95 -4.56
CA TRP A 50 8.33 5.14 -4.36
C TRP A 50 8.48 4.11 -3.25
N ALA A 51 9.66 3.51 -3.08
CA ALA A 51 9.92 2.60 -1.97
C ALA A 51 9.74 3.29 -0.61
N ALA A 52 10.24 4.52 -0.47
CA ALA A 52 10.03 5.33 0.73
C ALA A 52 8.58 5.77 0.91
N ILE A 53 7.88 6.15 -0.17
CA ILE A 53 6.45 6.52 -0.11
C ILE A 53 5.62 5.32 0.36
N ILE A 54 5.81 4.12 -0.20
CA ILE A 54 5.09 2.89 0.16
C ILE A 54 5.26 2.54 1.65
N ALA A 55 6.37 2.92 2.29
CA ALA A 55 6.57 2.71 3.72
C ALA A 55 5.61 3.52 4.62
N ILE A 56 4.91 4.52 4.07
CA ILE A 56 4.02 5.40 4.82
C ILE A 56 2.61 4.79 4.91
N ASN A 57 2.39 3.94 5.92
CA ASN A 57 1.09 3.36 6.27
C ASN A 57 0.26 2.91 5.04
N PHE A 58 -1.05 3.17 5.02
CA PHE A 58 -1.91 2.88 3.87
C PHE A 58 -1.78 3.90 2.73
N VAL A 59 -1.42 5.14 3.04
CA VAL A 59 -1.37 6.23 2.07
C VAL A 59 -0.31 5.97 1.00
N GLY A 60 0.85 5.45 1.42
CA GLY A 60 1.97 5.15 0.56
C GLY A 60 1.66 4.14 -0.56
N PRO A 61 1.27 2.91 -0.20
CA PRO A 61 0.91 1.88 -1.17
C PRO A 61 -0.26 2.32 -2.08
N LEU A 62 -1.28 2.99 -1.53
CA LEU A 62 -2.39 3.51 -2.33
C LEU A 62 -1.94 4.56 -3.35
N ALA A 63 -1.09 5.51 -2.93
CA ALA A 63 -0.53 6.52 -3.83
C ALA A 63 0.34 5.87 -4.93
N TYR A 64 1.09 4.81 -4.59
CA TYR A 64 1.87 4.05 -5.57
C TYR A 64 0.98 3.40 -6.63
N PHE A 65 -0.08 2.71 -6.24
CA PHE A 65 -0.96 2.08 -7.21
C PHE A 65 -1.75 3.09 -8.07
N ALA A 66 -2.10 4.24 -7.49
CA ALA A 66 -2.85 5.29 -8.17
C ALA A 66 -1.99 6.15 -9.12
N ARG A 67 -0.73 6.42 -8.77
CA ARG A 67 0.10 7.39 -9.52
C ARG A 67 1.55 6.95 -9.77
N GLY A 68 2.04 5.94 -9.08
CA GLY A 68 3.40 5.44 -9.24
C GLY A 68 3.62 4.55 -10.46
N ARG A 69 2.53 4.01 -11.02
CA ARG A 69 2.55 3.17 -12.22
C ARG A 69 2.13 4.00 -13.43
N ARG A 70 2.89 3.92 -14.51
CA ARG A 70 2.40 4.31 -15.83
C ARG A 70 1.46 3.20 -16.29
N VAL A 71 0.17 3.46 -16.21
CA VAL A 71 -0.79 2.70 -16.99
C VAL A 71 -0.45 3.05 -18.44
N VAL A 72 0.09 2.08 -19.20
CA VAL A 72 -0.11 2.13 -20.65
C VAL A 72 -1.62 2.09 -20.76
N ALA A 73 -2.23 3.24 -20.98
CA ALA A 73 -3.61 3.29 -21.41
C ALA A 73 -3.57 2.55 -22.74
N THR A 74 -3.85 1.24 -22.70
CA THR A 74 -4.49 0.62 -23.84
C THR A 74 -5.68 1.51 -24.09
N GLU A 75 -5.60 2.24 -25.20
CA GLU A 75 -6.66 3.02 -25.78
C GLU A 75 -7.99 2.27 -25.62
N ALA A 76 -9.10 3.01 -25.50
CA ALA A 76 -10.43 2.53 -25.94
C ALA A 76 -11.04 1.35 -25.13
N SER A 77 -12.12 1.46 -24.34
CA SER A 77 -13.33 2.30 -24.38
C SER A 77 -13.90 2.64 -25.77
N ALA A 78 -13.38 2.05 -26.84
CA ALA A 78 -13.82 2.22 -28.23
C ALA A 78 -13.51 0.95 -29.03
N ALA A 79 -14.21 -0.14 -28.70
CA ALA A 79 -14.54 -1.24 -29.59
C ALA A 79 -15.85 -1.86 -29.09
#